data_AF-A0A2V9G2S2-F1
#
_entry.id   AF-A0A2V9G2S2-F1
#
_cell.length_a   1.000
_cell.length_b   1.000
_cell.length_c   1.000
_cell.angle_alpha   90.00
_cell.angle_beta   90.00
_cell.angle_gamma   90.00
#
_symmetry.space_group_name_H-M   'P 1'
#
loop_
_entity.id
_entity.type
_entity.pdbx_description
1 polymer ?
#
loop_
_entity_poly.entity_id
_entity_poly.type
_entity_poly.pdbx_seq_one_letter_code
_entity_poly.pdbx_strand_id
1 'polypeptide(L)'
;GIPEDYEQLDRMGVSVKGKIVIARYYHSWRGIKPKVAAEHGAIGCLIYSDPHEDGFVPGETFPSGAYRPPDGVQRGSVADMPFYPGDPLTPGVGATKDAKRLKVGEAPTITKIPVLPISYADARPLLAALTGRVAPEGWRGGLGVTYHLGPGPAKVHLKVKSNWDIKPLYDVIGKIPGSTFPDEWVIRGNHHDAWVNGAEDPISGQIAILEEARSLGELVKSGWKPKRTIIYCAWDGEEPGLLGSTEWAEQHYDELRAHGVAYINSDANGRGYLGIEGSHTLEKFSNDIARDISDPETKLSAWKRQQLREISNAKTPEQREEVRRRADLRVPALGSGSDYTAFLQHDGVASLNIGFGGEDGGGIYHSIYDDFYWFTHFSDTDFVYGRALAETGGTAMMRLADADLLPFEFGDFADTVQTYLKELKTLSQKMQDDIRERNKEIQEGVFMATNDPKQPFVPPSTEAVPPHLNFAPFENAVDVLTRSAEEYRKAVERANSSGGAMLRSASLAEVNKLLIDSERKLTTAEGLPNRPWFKHQLYAPGFYTGYAAKTVPAVREAIEQKQWKQADERIIVVARVLEDEAQLISTAAQKLSAAK
;
A
#
# COMPACT_ATOMS: atom_id res chain seq x y z
N GLY A 1 6.10 19.70 1.40
CA GLY A 1 5.72 18.71 2.41
C GLY A 1 6.38 17.34 2.21
N ILE A 2 7.12 17.09 1.13
CA ILE A 2 8.02 15.92 0.99
C ILE A 2 9.49 16.38 1.00
N PRO A 3 10.49 15.49 1.18
CA PRO A 3 11.90 15.88 1.26
C PRO A 3 12.35 16.83 0.14
N GLU A 4 11.94 16.54 -1.10
CA GLU A 4 12.27 17.33 -2.29
C GLU A 4 11.75 18.77 -2.20
N ASP A 5 10.61 18.98 -1.53
CA ASP A 5 10.07 20.33 -1.33
C ASP A 5 10.96 21.15 -0.39
N TYR A 6 11.51 20.54 0.66
CA TYR A 6 12.37 21.24 1.61
C TYR A 6 13.77 21.49 1.02
N GLU A 7 14.30 20.56 0.23
CA GLU A 7 15.51 20.80 -0.56
C GLU A 7 15.32 22.00 -1.51
N GLN A 8 14.15 22.11 -2.15
CA GLN A 8 13.81 23.23 -3.00
C GLN A 8 13.66 24.55 -2.21
N LEU A 9 13.07 24.52 -1.02
CA LEU A 9 13.01 25.69 -0.12
C LEU A 9 14.40 26.17 0.31
N ASP A 10 15.28 25.25 0.70
CA ASP A 10 16.65 25.56 1.10
C ASP A 10 17.42 26.20 -0.06
N ARG A 11 17.24 25.69 -1.29
CA ARG A 11 17.79 26.32 -2.50
C ARG A 11 17.22 27.69 -2.78
N MET A 12 16.01 28.01 -2.32
CA MET A 12 15.42 29.34 -2.42
C MET A 12 15.76 30.25 -1.23
N GLY A 13 16.58 29.78 -0.28
CA GLY A 13 16.92 30.51 0.93
C GLY A 13 15.76 30.64 1.92
N VAL A 14 14.74 29.78 1.84
CA VAL A 14 13.56 29.80 2.71
C VAL A 14 13.72 28.74 3.80
N SER A 15 13.87 29.16 5.05
CA SER A 15 13.96 28.25 6.19
C SER A 15 12.63 28.12 6.95
N VAL A 16 12.23 26.88 7.24
CA VAL A 16 11.05 26.57 8.07
C VAL A 16 11.34 26.46 9.55
N LYS A 17 12.61 26.60 9.97
CA LYS A 17 13.03 26.46 11.36
C LYS A 17 12.33 27.48 12.26
N GLY A 18 11.66 27.00 13.31
CA GLY A 18 10.90 27.82 14.24
C GLY A 18 9.60 28.39 13.65
N LYS A 19 9.12 27.87 12.51
CA LYS A 19 7.90 28.34 11.82
C LYS A 19 6.78 27.30 11.89
N ILE A 20 5.55 27.78 11.70
CA ILE A 20 4.42 26.91 11.36
C ILE A 20 4.40 26.79 9.84
N VAL A 21 4.38 25.56 9.33
CA VAL A 21 4.27 25.30 7.90
C VAL A 21 2.81 25.00 7.54
N ILE A 22 2.42 25.32 6.31
CA ILE A 22 1.16 24.88 5.71
C ILE A 22 1.49 24.02 4.49
N ALA A 23 0.89 22.84 4.39
CA ALA A 23 1.08 21.92 3.28
C ALA A 23 -0.29 21.45 2.76
N ARG A 24 -0.43 21.29 1.45
CA ARG A 24 -1.61 20.63 0.90
C ARG A 24 -1.57 19.10 1.15
N TYR A 25 -2.74 18.47 1.25
CA TYR A 25 -2.91 17.01 1.12
C TYR A 25 -2.41 16.52 -0.26
N TYR A 26 -2.51 15.22 -0.52
CA TYR A 26 -2.10 14.57 -1.79
C TYR A 26 -0.58 14.57 -2.05
N HIS A 27 -0.18 13.98 -3.18
CA HIS A 27 1.20 13.65 -3.63
C HIS A 27 1.98 12.66 -2.76
N SER A 28 1.79 12.70 -1.45
CA SER A 28 2.32 11.76 -0.47
C SER A 28 1.34 11.60 0.67
N TRP A 29 1.48 10.49 1.41
CA TRP A 29 0.66 10.26 2.58
C TRP A 29 0.84 11.35 3.63
N ARG A 30 -0.26 11.67 4.33
CA ARG A 30 -0.37 12.84 5.21
C ARG A 30 0.67 12.88 6.34
N GLY A 31 1.04 11.74 6.92
CA GLY A 31 2.02 11.67 8.01
C GLY A 31 3.45 12.06 7.62
N ILE A 32 3.80 11.99 6.32
CA ILE A 32 5.11 12.45 5.83
C ILE A 32 5.27 13.97 6.01
N LYS A 33 4.19 14.73 5.80
CA LYS A 33 4.22 16.20 5.81
C LYS A 33 4.70 16.77 7.15
N PRO A 34 4.10 16.41 8.31
CA PRO A 34 4.59 16.89 9.60
C PRO A 34 5.90 16.22 10.04
N LYS A 35 6.18 14.99 9.60
CA LYS A 35 7.47 14.31 9.85
C LYS A 35 8.63 15.13 9.28
N VAL A 36 8.62 15.38 7.98
CA VAL A 36 9.69 16.12 7.30
C VAL A 36 9.71 17.58 7.76
N ALA A 37 8.55 18.19 8.03
CA ALA A 37 8.51 19.52 8.65
C ALA A 37 9.27 19.57 9.98
N ALA A 38 9.07 18.58 10.85
CA ALA A 38 9.75 18.49 12.15
C ALA A 38 11.26 18.24 11.99
N GLU A 39 11.68 17.40 11.04
CA GLU A 39 13.09 17.16 10.70
C GLU A 39 13.81 18.46 10.27
N HIS A 40 13.11 19.36 9.57
CA HIS A 40 13.61 20.69 9.20
C HIS A 40 13.37 21.77 10.28
N GLY A 41 12.91 21.39 11.47
CA GLY A 41 12.79 22.27 12.63
C GLY A 41 11.56 23.16 12.66
N ALA A 42 10.51 22.85 11.89
CA ALA A 42 9.21 23.48 12.05
C ALA A 42 8.64 23.20 13.45
N ILE A 43 7.75 24.07 13.94
CA ILE A 43 7.13 23.96 15.28
C ILE A 43 5.63 23.65 15.22
N GLY A 44 5.08 23.47 14.01
CA GLY A 44 3.69 23.10 13.77
C GLY A 44 3.40 22.94 12.29
N CYS A 45 2.40 22.13 11.96
CA CYS A 45 2.01 21.84 10.58
C CYS A 45 0.49 21.99 10.41
N LEU A 46 0.08 22.83 9.48
CA LEU A 46 -1.30 22.87 8.97
C LEU A 46 -1.37 22.04 7.70
N ILE A 47 -2.42 21.24 7.57
CA ILE A 47 -2.66 20.47 6.34
C ILE A 47 -4.04 20.86 5.80
N TYR A 48 -4.16 21.10 4.49
CA TYR A 48 -5.44 21.44 3.89
C TYR A 48 -5.64 20.71 2.56
N SER A 49 -6.88 20.46 2.16
CA SER A 49 -7.20 19.86 0.86
C SER A 49 -7.37 20.98 -0.16
N ASP A 50 -6.42 21.13 -1.08
CA ASP A 50 -6.48 22.23 -2.03
C ASP A 50 -7.55 21.96 -3.12
N PRO A 51 -8.35 22.97 -3.53
CA PRO A 51 -9.44 22.76 -4.49
C PRO A 51 -8.98 22.29 -5.86
N HIS A 52 -7.70 22.42 -6.19
CA HIS A 52 -7.14 21.89 -7.43
C HIS A 52 -7.22 20.36 -7.50
N GLU A 53 -7.06 19.68 -6.36
CA GLU A 53 -7.01 18.22 -6.28
C GLU A 53 -8.41 17.62 -6.06
N ASP A 54 -9.20 18.16 -5.14
CA ASP A 54 -10.46 17.53 -4.73
C ASP A 54 -11.63 18.49 -4.41
N GLY A 55 -11.53 19.76 -4.85
CA GLY A 55 -12.59 20.77 -4.66
C GLY A 55 -13.23 21.21 -5.98
N PHE A 56 -13.45 22.53 -6.14
CA PHE A 56 -14.21 23.08 -7.27
C PHE A 56 -13.52 23.05 -8.64
N VAL A 57 -12.22 22.71 -8.70
CA VAL A 57 -11.47 22.63 -9.98
C VAL A 57 -11.86 21.38 -10.77
N PRO A 58 -11.84 20.17 -10.18
CA PRO A 58 -12.27 18.97 -10.90
C PRO A 58 -13.79 18.86 -11.11
N GLY A 59 -14.63 19.56 -10.34
CA GLY A 59 -16.08 19.58 -10.59
C GLY A 59 -16.91 20.29 -9.51
N GLU A 60 -18.24 20.09 -9.55
CA GLU A 60 -19.15 20.70 -8.58
C GLU A 60 -18.95 20.13 -7.17
N THR A 61 -19.02 21.02 -6.17
CA THR A 61 -18.82 20.66 -4.76
C THR A 61 -20.13 20.25 -4.09
N PHE A 62 -20.03 19.48 -3.01
CA PHE A 62 -21.16 19.07 -2.19
C PHE A 62 -22.02 20.26 -1.73
N PRO A 63 -23.37 20.18 -1.76
CA PRO A 63 -24.18 19.01 -2.13
C PRO A 63 -24.54 18.91 -3.62
N SER A 64 -24.19 19.90 -4.45
CA SER A 64 -24.57 19.88 -5.88
C SER A 64 -23.77 18.86 -6.68
N GLY A 65 -22.53 18.58 -6.26
CA GLY A 65 -21.69 17.53 -6.83
C GLY A 65 -20.87 16.80 -5.76
N ALA A 66 -19.99 15.93 -6.21
CA ALA A 66 -19.26 15.03 -5.33
C ALA A 66 -18.09 15.69 -4.57
N TYR A 67 -17.53 16.78 -5.11
CA TYR A 67 -16.25 17.30 -4.66
C TYR A 67 -16.32 18.05 -3.33
N ARG A 68 -15.17 18.20 -2.68
CA ARG A 68 -15.05 18.79 -1.34
C ARG A 68 -15.66 20.19 -1.30
N PRO A 69 -16.57 20.50 -0.37
CA PRO A 69 -17.09 21.84 -0.19
C PRO A 69 -16.09 22.73 0.59
N PRO A 70 -16.28 24.07 0.60
CA PRO A 70 -15.34 25.02 1.20
C PRO A 70 -14.95 24.75 2.64
N ASP A 71 -15.90 24.27 3.43
CA ASP A 71 -15.73 24.00 4.85
C ASP A 71 -15.34 22.54 5.14
N GLY A 72 -15.13 21.73 4.09
CA GLY A 72 -14.74 20.33 4.22
C GLY A 72 -13.31 20.16 4.72
N VAL A 73 -13.16 19.29 5.72
CA VAL A 73 -11.87 18.94 6.33
C VAL A 73 -11.65 17.44 6.20
N GLN A 74 -10.50 17.05 5.67
CA GLN A 74 -10.03 15.66 5.67
C GLN A 74 -9.39 15.35 7.03
N ARG A 75 -9.89 14.33 7.74
CA ARG A 75 -9.26 13.78 8.95
C ARG A 75 -8.18 12.75 8.56
N GLY A 76 -7.49 12.20 9.55
CA GLY A 76 -6.54 11.12 9.31
C GLY A 76 -5.37 11.14 10.28
N SER A 77 -4.87 9.95 10.60
CA SER A 77 -3.70 9.78 11.45
C SER A 77 -2.44 10.35 10.80
N VAL A 78 -1.58 10.91 11.64
CA VAL A 78 -0.23 11.41 11.29
C VAL A 78 0.86 10.70 12.09
N ALA A 79 0.53 9.60 12.78
CA ALA A 79 1.52 8.72 13.39
C ALA A 79 2.52 8.26 12.32
N ASP A 80 3.81 8.05 12.62
CA ASP A 80 4.82 7.62 11.63
C ASP A 80 4.72 6.11 11.33
N MET A 81 3.62 5.70 10.71
CA MET A 81 3.33 4.30 10.35
C MET A 81 4.41 3.61 9.48
N PRO A 82 5.18 4.31 8.62
CA PRO A 82 6.32 3.70 7.94
C PRO A 82 7.42 3.16 8.88
N PHE A 83 7.41 3.55 10.16
CA PHE A 83 8.26 2.97 11.20
C PHE A 83 7.65 1.69 11.79
N TYR A 84 6.39 1.76 12.24
CA TYR A 84 5.49 0.62 12.49
C TYR A 84 4.02 1.10 12.60
N PRO A 85 3.02 0.30 12.19
CA PRO A 85 1.60 0.53 12.49
C PRO A 85 1.21 -0.08 13.86
N GLY A 86 -0.07 -0.02 14.22
CA GLY A 86 -0.57 -0.54 15.51
C GLY A 86 -0.51 0.49 16.64
N ASP A 87 -0.78 0.04 17.87
CA ASP A 87 -0.74 0.86 19.08
C ASP A 87 0.68 1.43 19.22
N PRO A 88 0.83 2.77 19.22
CA PRO A 88 2.12 3.43 19.39
C PRO A 88 2.89 2.97 20.64
N LEU A 89 2.18 2.42 21.63
CA LEU A 89 2.71 2.05 22.94
C LEU A 89 3.06 0.58 23.10
N THR A 90 2.65 -0.34 22.22
CA THR A 90 2.92 -1.78 22.33
C THR A 90 3.60 -2.39 21.09
N PRO A 91 4.65 -1.75 20.52
CA PRO A 91 5.23 -2.25 19.27
C PRO A 91 5.72 -3.70 19.39
N GLY A 92 5.22 -4.57 18.52
CA GLY A 92 5.62 -5.97 18.39
C GLY A 92 4.92 -6.93 19.37
N VAL A 93 3.94 -6.47 20.14
CA VAL A 93 3.13 -7.31 21.05
C VAL A 93 1.69 -6.79 21.12
N GLY A 94 0.72 -7.70 20.98
CA GLY A 94 -0.69 -7.31 21.04
C GLY A 94 -1.07 -6.54 22.32
N ALA A 95 -1.84 -5.48 22.15
CA ALA A 95 -2.26 -4.48 23.15
C ALA A 95 -3.26 -5.02 24.18
N THR A 96 -3.02 -6.20 24.73
CA THR A 96 -3.83 -6.80 25.80
C THR A 96 -3.78 -5.95 27.08
N LYS A 97 -4.69 -6.28 28.03
CA LYS A 97 -4.77 -5.62 29.34
C LYS A 97 -3.45 -5.65 30.11
N ASP A 98 -2.67 -6.71 29.94
CA ASP A 98 -1.41 -6.94 30.67
C ASP A 98 -0.17 -6.61 29.83
N ALA A 99 -0.35 -6.14 28.58
CA ALA A 99 0.76 -5.79 27.71
C ALA A 99 1.56 -4.60 28.27
N LYS A 100 2.89 -4.72 28.22
CA LYS A 100 3.81 -3.67 28.64
C LYS A 100 3.75 -2.53 27.63
N ARG A 101 3.54 -1.32 28.14
CA ARG A 101 3.39 -0.11 27.33
C ARG A 101 4.56 0.84 27.48
N LEU A 102 5.00 1.40 26.37
CA LEU A 102 5.85 2.58 26.35
C LEU A 102 5.11 3.75 26.99
N LYS A 103 5.86 4.73 27.52
CA LYS A 103 5.27 6.03 27.82
C LYS A 103 5.02 6.77 26.50
N VAL A 104 3.96 7.57 26.45
CA VAL A 104 3.61 8.39 25.26
C VAL A 104 4.80 9.20 24.73
N GLY A 105 5.59 9.82 25.61
CA GLY A 105 6.77 10.60 25.20
C GLY A 105 7.92 9.77 24.61
N GLU A 106 7.94 8.46 24.87
CA GLU A 106 8.96 7.50 24.40
C GLU A 106 8.53 6.83 23.08
N ALA A 107 7.25 6.90 22.69
CA ALA A 107 6.75 6.31 21.46
C ALA A 107 7.35 7.01 20.22
N PRO A 108 8.11 6.29 19.36
CA PRO A 108 8.76 6.87 18.19
C PRO A 108 7.76 7.32 17.12
N THR A 109 6.63 6.62 16.98
CA THR A 109 5.62 6.90 15.94
C THR A 109 4.77 8.13 16.23
N ILE A 110 4.71 8.63 17.46
CA ILE A 110 3.93 9.83 17.78
C ILE A 110 4.64 11.09 17.25
N THR A 111 3.96 11.84 16.40
CA THR A 111 4.43 13.10 15.80
C THR A 111 4.90 14.10 16.86
N LYS A 112 6.05 14.73 16.64
CA LYS A 112 6.70 15.59 17.63
C LYS A 112 6.28 17.07 17.58
N ILE A 113 5.47 17.46 16.59
CA ILE A 113 4.94 18.82 16.43
C ILE A 113 3.41 18.78 16.37
N PRO A 114 2.70 19.85 16.80
CA PRO A 114 1.26 19.94 16.62
C PRO A 114 0.88 19.95 15.13
N VAL A 115 -0.14 19.17 14.79
CA VAL A 115 -0.69 19.09 13.43
C VAL A 115 -2.19 19.35 13.48
N LEU A 116 -2.71 20.12 12.53
CA LEU A 116 -4.13 20.39 12.43
C LEU A 116 -4.57 20.41 10.95
N PRO A 117 -5.51 19.53 10.55
CA PRO A 117 -6.14 19.68 9.26
C PRO A 117 -7.14 20.85 9.28
N ILE A 118 -7.19 21.62 8.20
CA ILE A 118 -8.10 22.76 8.03
C ILE A 118 -8.80 22.68 6.67
N SER A 119 -9.92 23.38 6.56
CA SER A 119 -10.66 23.49 5.30
C SER A 119 -9.91 24.39 4.31
N TYR A 120 -10.25 24.30 3.03
CA TYR A 120 -9.64 25.21 2.06
C TYR A 120 -10.19 26.63 2.16
N ALA A 121 -11.40 26.82 2.71
CA ALA A 121 -11.90 28.13 3.09
C ALA A 121 -11.02 28.79 4.16
N ASP A 122 -10.57 28.03 5.16
CA ASP A 122 -9.67 28.51 6.22
C ASP A 122 -8.21 28.65 5.75
N ALA A 123 -7.76 27.80 4.83
CA ALA A 123 -6.43 27.91 4.24
C ALA A 123 -6.27 29.18 3.39
N ARG A 124 -7.33 29.59 2.69
CA ARG A 124 -7.31 30.75 1.78
C ARG A 124 -6.78 32.04 2.41
N PRO A 125 -7.31 32.56 3.53
CA PRO A 125 -6.79 33.79 4.14
C PRO A 125 -5.35 33.62 4.65
N LEU A 126 -4.94 32.43 5.07
CA LEU A 126 -3.56 32.16 5.50
C LEU A 126 -2.59 32.26 4.32
N LEU A 127 -2.92 31.61 3.20
CA LEU A 127 -2.10 31.60 1.98
C LEU A 127 -2.09 32.97 1.29
N ALA A 128 -3.22 33.68 1.27
CA ALA A 128 -3.30 35.05 0.74
C ALA A 128 -2.45 36.05 1.54
N ALA A 129 -2.22 35.79 2.83
CA ALA A 129 -1.40 36.62 3.69
C ALA A 129 0.10 36.26 3.64
N LEU A 130 0.50 35.24 2.89
CA LEU A 130 1.92 34.96 2.64
C LEU A 130 2.49 35.96 1.64
N THR A 131 3.70 36.42 1.92
CA THR A 131 4.50 37.29 1.05
C THR A 131 5.83 36.62 0.74
N GLY A 132 6.79 37.36 0.19
CA GLY A 132 8.07 36.81 -0.24
C GLY A 132 7.97 36.22 -1.65
N ARG A 133 8.83 35.26 -1.96
CA ARG A 133 8.95 34.69 -3.30
C ARG A 133 7.65 33.99 -3.72
N VAL A 134 7.23 34.20 -4.98
CA VAL A 134 6.11 33.46 -5.57
C VAL A 134 6.50 31.98 -5.68
N ALA A 135 5.61 31.08 -5.27
CA ALA A 135 5.83 29.65 -5.32
C ALA A 135 6.03 29.16 -6.77
N PRO A 136 6.83 28.10 -6.96
CA PRO A 136 6.96 27.41 -8.25
C PRO A 136 5.60 27.03 -8.83
N GLU A 137 5.49 26.97 -10.16
CA GLU A 137 4.24 26.67 -10.85
C GLU A 137 3.58 25.39 -10.33
N GLY A 138 4.34 24.30 -10.20
CA GLY A 138 3.83 23.02 -9.70
C GLY A 138 3.35 23.02 -8.24
N TRP A 139 3.62 24.07 -7.46
CA TRP A 139 3.19 24.21 -6.07
C TRP A 139 1.92 25.06 -5.92
N ARG A 140 1.44 25.66 -7.00
CA ARG A 140 0.24 26.50 -6.99
C ARG A 140 -1.00 25.60 -7.03
N GLY A 141 -2.05 26.04 -6.34
CA GLY A 141 -3.33 25.35 -6.26
C GLY A 141 -4.51 26.20 -6.76
N GLY A 142 -5.73 25.80 -6.41
CA GLY A 142 -6.99 26.29 -6.95
C GLY A 142 -7.58 27.54 -6.29
N LEU A 143 -7.06 27.99 -5.14
CA LEU A 143 -7.69 29.02 -4.28
C LEU A 143 -7.84 30.45 -4.85
N GLY A 144 -7.43 30.72 -6.09
CA GLY A 144 -7.55 32.05 -6.70
C GLY A 144 -6.72 33.14 -5.99
N VAL A 145 -5.59 32.75 -5.41
CA VAL A 145 -4.61 33.65 -4.77
C VAL A 145 -3.23 33.43 -5.38
N THR A 146 -2.34 34.41 -5.27
CA THR A 146 -0.92 34.18 -5.57
C THR A 146 -0.31 33.38 -4.41
N TYR A 147 0.22 32.20 -4.71
CA TYR A 147 0.92 31.39 -3.72
C TYR A 147 2.32 31.95 -3.51
N HIS A 148 2.63 32.34 -2.28
CA HIS A 148 3.96 32.77 -1.88
C HIS A 148 4.56 31.77 -0.89
N LEU A 149 5.89 31.72 -0.80
CA LEU A 149 6.62 30.82 0.09
C LEU A 149 6.75 31.35 1.52
N GLY A 150 6.32 32.59 1.76
CA GLY A 150 6.50 33.27 3.03
C GLY A 150 7.90 33.89 3.18
N PRO A 151 8.22 34.35 4.41
CA PRO A 151 7.37 34.34 5.60
C PRO A 151 6.34 35.47 5.61
N GLY A 152 5.20 35.26 6.29
CA GLY A 152 4.32 36.34 6.79
C GLY A 152 3.83 37.37 5.75
N PRO A 153 3.26 38.51 6.18
CA PRO A 153 3.41 39.13 7.51
C PRO A 153 2.48 38.59 8.60
N ALA A 154 1.45 37.81 8.27
CA ALA A 154 0.53 37.29 9.28
C ALA A 154 1.22 36.32 10.26
N LYS A 155 0.87 36.43 11.55
CA LYS A 155 1.32 35.51 12.59
C LYS A 155 0.21 34.51 12.92
N VAL A 156 0.49 33.24 12.69
CA VAL A 156 -0.43 32.14 13.05
C VAL A 156 -0.16 31.70 14.49
N HIS A 157 -1.23 31.46 15.25
CA HIS A 157 -1.17 30.81 16.55
C HIS A 157 -1.94 29.49 16.48
N LEU A 158 -1.19 28.37 16.53
CA LEU A 158 -1.75 27.03 16.49
C LEU A 158 -1.93 26.51 17.93
N LYS A 159 -3.17 26.17 18.29
CA LYS A 159 -3.51 25.57 19.58
C LYS A 159 -4.24 24.25 19.34
N VAL A 160 -3.57 23.15 19.64
CA VAL A 160 -4.13 21.79 19.52
C VAL A 160 -4.29 21.21 20.92
N LYS A 161 -5.46 20.63 21.21
CA LYS A 161 -5.73 19.87 22.43
C LYS A 161 -6.24 18.49 22.03
N SER A 162 -5.41 17.48 22.22
CA SER A 162 -5.76 16.09 21.91
C SER A 162 -6.16 15.33 23.17
N ASN A 163 -7.02 14.34 23.01
CA ASN A 163 -7.25 13.33 24.04
C ASN A 163 -6.22 12.20 23.87
N TRP A 164 -5.57 11.79 24.97
CA TRP A 164 -4.56 10.73 25.01
C TRP A 164 -5.00 9.54 25.86
N ASP A 165 -6.29 9.46 26.20
CA ASP A 165 -6.87 8.32 26.90
C ASP A 165 -6.67 7.03 26.10
N ILE A 166 -6.32 5.94 26.80
CA ILE A 166 -6.39 4.59 26.25
C ILE A 166 -7.87 4.18 26.16
N LYS A 167 -8.29 3.64 25.01
CA LYS A 167 -9.65 3.14 24.77
C LYS A 167 -9.60 1.68 24.33
N PRO A 168 -10.59 0.86 24.72
CA PRO A 168 -10.74 -0.47 24.16
C PRO A 168 -11.21 -0.37 22.71
N LEU A 169 -10.67 -1.24 21.86
CA LEU A 169 -11.13 -1.52 20.50
C LEU A 169 -11.72 -2.93 20.46
N TYR A 170 -12.63 -3.17 19.52
CA TYR A 170 -13.36 -4.43 19.39
C TYR A 170 -13.33 -4.96 17.96
N ASP A 171 -12.38 -5.85 17.69
CA ASP A 171 -12.41 -6.68 16.48
C ASP A 171 -13.47 -7.78 16.60
N VAL A 172 -14.18 -8.05 15.51
CA VAL A 172 -15.16 -9.13 15.42
C VAL A 172 -14.61 -10.26 14.56
N ILE A 173 -14.37 -11.42 15.17
CA ILE A 173 -13.78 -12.59 14.50
C ILE A 173 -14.81 -13.72 14.38
N GLY A 174 -15.21 -14.04 13.15
CA GLY A 174 -16.09 -15.17 12.82
C GLY A 174 -15.30 -16.31 12.18
N LYS A 175 -15.55 -17.57 12.58
CA LYS A 175 -14.86 -18.74 12.02
C LYS A 175 -15.83 -19.78 11.47
N ILE A 176 -15.55 -20.30 10.28
CA ILE A 176 -16.18 -21.49 9.69
C ILE A 176 -15.11 -22.59 9.67
N PRO A 177 -15.18 -23.61 10.53
CA PRO A 177 -14.15 -24.65 10.62
C PRO A 177 -13.99 -25.46 9.33
N GLY A 178 -12.74 -25.68 8.93
CA GLY A 178 -12.40 -26.56 7.81
C GLY A 178 -12.66 -28.03 8.11
N SER A 179 -13.02 -28.80 7.08
CA SER A 179 -13.32 -30.23 7.19
C SER A 179 -12.12 -31.15 6.96
N THR A 180 -11.13 -30.70 6.18
CA THR A 180 -9.98 -31.52 5.75
C THR A 180 -8.67 -30.95 6.26
N PHE A 181 -8.51 -29.63 6.18
CA PHE A 181 -7.35 -28.87 6.61
C PHE A 181 -7.78 -27.77 7.61
N PRO A 182 -8.28 -28.13 8.80
CA PRO A 182 -8.77 -27.14 9.78
C PRO A 182 -7.69 -26.16 10.25
N ASP A 183 -6.42 -26.56 10.15
CA ASP A 183 -5.23 -25.79 10.52
C ASP A 183 -4.68 -24.94 9.37
N GLU A 184 -5.39 -24.85 8.25
CA GLU A 184 -5.10 -23.94 7.14
C GLU A 184 -6.19 -22.85 7.12
N TRP A 185 -5.80 -21.58 7.30
CA TRP A 185 -6.73 -20.45 7.50
C TRP A 185 -6.74 -19.52 6.30
N VAL A 186 -7.91 -19.37 5.66
CA VAL A 186 -8.17 -18.34 4.66
C VAL A 186 -8.91 -17.20 5.35
N ILE A 187 -8.32 -16.01 5.34
CA ILE A 187 -8.78 -14.89 6.17
C ILE A 187 -9.34 -13.78 5.27
N ARG A 188 -10.52 -13.26 5.60
CA ARG A 188 -11.18 -12.15 4.92
C ARG A 188 -11.41 -11.01 5.91
N GLY A 189 -10.88 -9.82 5.62
CA GLY A 189 -10.96 -8.68 6.53
C GLY A 189 -11.35 -7.36 5.87
N ASN A 190 -11.92 -6.48 6.69
CA ASN A 190 -12.23 -5.07 6.43
C ASN A 190 -12.36 -4.38 7.78
N HIS A 191 -12.01 -3.10 7.88
CA HIS A 191 -12.29 -2.34 9.09
C HIS A 191 -13.73 -1.82 9.12
N HIS A 192 -14.26 -1.58 10.32
CA HIS A 192 -15.61 -1.04 10.50
C HIS A 192 -15.64 0.31 11.20
N ASP A 193 -14.52 0.77 11.74
CA ASP A 193 -14.39 2.12 12.27
C ASP A 193 -14.20 3.15 11.15
N ALA A 194 -14.76 4.33 11.35
CA ALA A 194 -14.67 5.46 10.42
C ALA A 194 -14.36 6.75 11.19
N TRP A 195 -13.77 7.74 10.52
CA TRP A 195 -13.59 9.06 11.13
C TRP A 195 -14.89 9.79 11.51
N VAL A 196 -15.97 9.60 10.74
CA VAL A 196 -17.28 10.23 10.97
C VAL A 196 -18.43 9.27 10.69
N ASN A 197 -18.94 9.22 9.44
CA ASN A 197 -20.01 8.29 9.06
C ASN A 197 -19.48 7.13 8.21
N GLY A 198 -18.55 7.43 7.29
CA GLY A 198 -17.77 6.41 6.58
C GLY A 198 -18.59 5.55 5.62
N ALA A 199 -19.50 6.16 4.87
CA ALA A 199 -20.38 5.41 3.98
C ALA A 199 -19.59 4.73 2.85
N GLU A 200 -18.61 5.44 2.29
CA GLU A 200 -17.60 4.87 1.41
C GLU A 200 -16.52 4.18 2.25
N ASP A 201 -15.76 4.93 3.04
CA ASP A 201 -14.65 4.43 3.83
C ASP A 201 -15.06 4.24 5.31
N PRO A 202 -15.23 2.99 5.80
CA PRO A 202 -15.05 1.71 5.12
C PRO A 202 -16.36 0.94 4.87
N ILE A 203 -17.50 1.50 5.24
CA ILE A 203 -18.73 0.71 5.40
C ILE A 203 -19.16 0.08 4.07
N SER A 204 -18.83 0.68 2.92
CA SER A 204 -19.09 0.10 1.61
C SER A 204 -18.38 -1.25 1.37
N GLY A 205 -17.16 -1.45 1.88
CA GLY A 205 -16.49 -2.75 1.87
C GLY A 205 -17.03 -3.68 2.97
N GLN A 206 -17.36 -3.14 4.14
CA GLN A 206 -17.88 -3.92 5.27
C GLN A 206 -19.20 -4.61 4.91
N ILE A 207 -20.11 -3.90 4.24
CA ILE A 207 -21.39 -4.48 3.82
C ILE A 207 -21.21 -5.61 2.80
N ALA A 208 -20.19 -5.53 1.94
CA ALA A 208 -19.90 -6.58 0.96
C ALA A 208 -19.41 -7.85 1.67
N ILE A 209 -18.54 -7.72 2.69
CA ILE A 209 -18.12 -8.86 3.52
C ILE A 209 -19.30 -9.45 4.30
N LEU A 210 -20.18 -8.63 4.85
CA LEU A 210 -21.34 -9.12 5.60
C LEU A 210 -22.29 -9.93 4.71
N GLU A 211 -22.54 -9.48 3.48
CA GLU A 211 -23.37 -10.22 2.52
C GLU A 211 -22.69 -11.50 2.03
N GLU A 212 -21.37 -11.44 1.80
CA GLU A 212 -20.54 -12.61 1.50
C GLU A 212 -20.68 -13.66 2.63
N ALA A 213 -20.39 -13.28 3.87
CA ALA A 213 -20.46 -14.16 5.04
C ALA A 213 -21.86 -14.73 5.26
N ARG A 214 -22.92 -13.94 5.02
CA ARG A 214 -24.32 -14.40 5.07
C ARG A 214 -24.57 -15.49 4.03
N SER A 215 -24.11 -15.29 2.79
CA SER A 215 -24.26 -16.24 1.69
C SER A 215 -23.54 -17.56 1.97
N LEU A 216 -22.27 -17.52 2.40
CA LEU A 216 -21.55 -18.73 2.81
C LEU A 216 -22.19 -19.40 4.03
N GLY A 217 -22.77 -18.64 4.95
CA GLY A 217 -23.56 -19.16 6.06
C GLY A 217 -24.76 -20.01 5.60
N GLU A 218 -25.47 -19.60 4.55
CA GLU A 218 -26.55 -20.40 3.96
C GLU A 218 -26.04 -21.66 3.25
N LEU A 219 -24.87 -21.59 2.60
CA LEU A 219 -24.22 -22.78 2.04
C LEU A 219 -23.86 -23.80 3.13
N VAL A 220 -23.29 -23.33 4.25
CA VAL A 220 -22.97 -24.19 5.41
C VAL A 220 -24.24 -24.84 5.97
N LYS A 221 -25.33 -24.10 6.13
CA LYS A 221 -26.63 -24.66 6.57
C LYS A 221 -27.18 -25.70 5.60
N SER A 222 -26.87 -25.57 4.31
CA SER A 222 -27.24 -26.51 3.25
C SER A 222 -26.32 -27.72 3.16
N GLY A 223 -25.29 -27.81 4.01
CA GLY A 223 -24.40 -28.96 4.14
C GLY A 223 -23.02 -28.81 3.50
N TRP A 224 -22.73 -27.66 2.87
CA TRP A 224 -21.37 -27.37 2.41
C TRP A 224 -20.42 -27.23 3.60
N LYS A 225 -19.21 -27.78 3.46
CA LYS A 225 -18.16 -27.68 4.47
C LYS A 225 -16.86 -27.35 3.74
N PRO A 226 -16.25 -26.18 3.99
CA PRO A 226 -15.00 -25.84 3.33
C PRO A 226 -13.92 -26.84 3.71
N LYS A 227 -12.93 -27.08 2.85
CA LYS A 227 -11.77 -27.92 3.22
C LYS A 227 -10.91 -27.25 4.27
N ARG A 228 -10.68 -25.94 4.11
CA ARG A 228 -9.91 -25.08 5.02
C ARG A 228 -10.80 -24.26 5.95
N THR A 229 -10.24 -23.76 7.04
CA THR A 229 -10.95 -22.84 7.91
C THR A 229 -11.06 -21.47 7.25
N ILE A 230 -12.28 -20.91 7.21
CA ILE A 230 -12.51 -19.52 6.78
C ILE A 230 -12.63 -18.65 8.03
N ILE A 231 -11.94 -17.52 8.05
CA ILE A 231 -12.00 -16.54 9.14
C ILE A 231 -12.44 -15.19 8.56
N TYR A 232 -13.55 -14.66 9.05
CA TYR A 232 -14.00 -13.29 8.79
C TYR A 232 -13.57 -12.38 9.92
N CYS A 233 -13.05 -11.21 9.58
CA CYS A 233 -12.58 -10.21 10.53
C CYS A 233 -13.20 -8.86 10.21
N ALA A 234 -13.82 -8.22 11.20
CA ALA A 234 -14.16 -6.80 11.15
C ALA A 234 -13.23 -6.07 12.12
N TRP A 235 -12.29 -5.29 11.58
CA TRP A 235 -11.23 -4.62 12.35
C TRP A 235 -11.69 -3.27 12.91
N ASP A 236 -11.31 -2.98 14.14
CA ASP A 236 -11.56 -1.67 14.78
C ASP A 236 -10.26 -0.86 14.88
N GLY A 237 -10.37 0.46 14.85
CA GLY A 237 -9.23 1.38 14.90
C GLY A 237 -8.25 1.29 13.73
N GLU A 238 -8.69 0.98 12.51
CA GLU A 238 -7.84 1.12 11.32
C GLU A 238 -7.42 2.59 11.13
N GLU A 239 -8.37 3.50 11.27
CA GLU A 239 -8.21 4.90 10.87
C GLU A 239 -7.13 5.65 11.68
N PRO A 240 -6.99 5.39 13.00
CA PRO A 240 -5.89 5.93 13.78
C PRO A 240 -4.51 5.30 13.50
N GLY A 241 -4.44 4.11 12.91
CA GLY A 241 -3.16 3.48 12.57
C GLY A 241 -3.14 1.95 12.48
N LEU A 242 -4.14 1.32 11.87
CA LEU A 242 -4.25 -0.14 11.71
C LEU A 242 -4.27 -0.89 13.04
N LEU A 243 -4.91 -0.31 14.07
CA LEU A 243 -4.78 -0.76 15.44
C LEU A 243 -5.29 -2.20 15.61
N GLY A 244 -6.57 -2.47 15.36
CA GLY A 244 -7.17 -3.79 15.59
C GLY A 244 -6.47 -4.92 14.84
N SER A 245 -6.32 -4.79 13.52
CA SER A 245 -5.65 -5.79 12.69
C SER A 245 -4.20 -6.03 13.10
N THR A 246 -3.45 -4.97 13.42
CA THR A 246 -2.05 -5.10 13.86
C THR A 246 -1.95 -5.77 15.22
N GLU A 247 -2.72 -5.32 16.21
CA GLU A 247 -2.66 -5.89 17.56
C GLU A 247 -3.13 -7.35 17.58
N TRP A 248 -4.11 -7.70 16.74
CA TRP A 248 -4.54 -9.07 16.55
C TRP A 248 -3.44 -9.92 15.90
N ALA A 249 -2.79 -9.41 14.84
CA ALA A 249 -1.69 -10.12 14.19
C ALA A 249 -0.50 -10.33 15.13
N GLU A 250 -0.10 -9.31 15.90
CA GLU A 250 0.99 -9.42 16.88
C GLU A 250 0.66 -10.40 18.01
N GLN A 251 -0.59 -10.41 18.48
CA GLN A 251 -1.04 -11.38 19.50
C GLN A 251 -1.06 -12.82 18.98
N HIS A 252 -1.31 -13.02 17.68
CA HIS A 252 -1.46 -14.32 17.03
C HIS A 252 -0.30 -14.65 16.08
N TYR A 253 0.86 -13.99 16.23
CA TYR A 253 1.99 -14.08 15.29
C TYR A 253 2.39 -15.52 14.95
N ASP A 254 2.58 -16.35 15.97
CA ASP A 254 2.99 -17.75 15.79
C ASP A 254 1.90 -18.59 15.12
N GLU A 255 0.62 -18.35 15.45
CA GLU A 255 -0.53 -19.04 14.85
C GLU A 255 -0.68 -18.64 13.37
N LEU A 256 -0.57 -17.35 13.04
CA LEU A 256 -0.69 -16.85 11.68
C LEU A 256 0.45 -17.34 10.78
N ARG A 257 1.67 -17.45 11.32
CA ARG A 257 2.78 -18.06 10.59
C ARG A 257 2.64 -19.57 10.42
N ALA A 258 2.01 -20.26 11.37
CA ALA A 258 1.76 -21.69 11.25
C ALA A 258 0.62 -22.02 10.27
N HIS A 259 -0.46 -21.22 10.31
CA HIS A 259 -1.77 -21.59 9.75
C HIS A 259 -2.27 -20.70 8.62
N GLY A 260 -1.83 -19.43 8.53
CA GLY A 260 -2.37 -18.46 7.58
C GLY A 260 -2.04 -18.80 6.13
N VAL A 261 -3.04 -19.18 5.33
CA VAL A 261 -2.89 -19.44 3.90
C VAL A 261 -2.81 -18.13 3.13
N ALA A 262 -3.82 -17.28 3.29
CA ALA A 262 -3.90 -15.99 2.64
C ALA A 262 -4.83 -15.04 3.41
N TYR A 263 -4.58 -13.74 3.28
CA TYR A 263 -5.43 -12.67 3.79
C TYR A 263 -6.01 -11.86 2.61
N ILE A 264 -7.33 -11.71 2.55
CA ILE A 264 -8.00 -10.89 1.53
C ILE A 264 -8.63 -9.69 2.23
N ASN A 265 -8.12 -8.52 1.91
CA ASN A 265 -8.61 -7.23 2.36
C ASN A 265 -9.62 -6.65 1.38
N SER A 266 -10.61 -5.98 1.92
CA SER A 266 -11.29 -4.86 1.25
C SER A 266 -11.32 -3.73 2.24
N ASP A 267 -11.45 -2.51 1.76
CA ASP A 267 -11.45 -1.29 2.55
C ASP A 267 -12.72 -0.52 2.15
N ALA A 268 -12.60 0.54 1.36
CA ALA A 268 -13.70 1.11 0.61
C ALA A 268 -14.05 0.30 -0.67
N ASN A 269 -15.22 0.60 -1.22
CA ASN A 269 -15.73 0.13 -2.49
C ASN A 269 -16.59 1.22 -3.16
N GLY A 270 -16.40 1.39 -4.46
CA GLY A 270 -17.12 2.38 -5.24
C GLY A 270 -17.49 1.86 -6.62
N ARG A 271 -17.82 2.79 -7.52
CA ARG A 271 -18.30 2.50 -8.88
C ARG A 271 -17.13 2.51 -9.87
N GLY A 272 -17.03 1.47 -10.71
CA GLY A 272 -16.12 1.48 -11.86
C GLY A 272 -15.33 0.19 -12.06
N TYR A 273 -14.01 0.27 -11.97
CA TYR A 273 -13.09 -0.81 -12.36
C TYR A 273 -12.68 -1.65 -11.16
N LEU A 274 -12.54 -2.96 -11.35
CA LEU A 274 -11.96 -3.84 -10.34
C LEU A 274 -10.45 -3.58 -10.21
N GLY A 275 -10.02 -3.18 -9.02
CA GLY A 275 -8.63 -3.18 -8.59
C GLY A 275 -8.34 -4.42 -7.76
N ILE A 276 -7.22 -5.09 -8.06
CA ILE A 276 -6.63 -6.12 -7.22
C ILE A 276 -5.14 -5.84 -7.09
N GLU A 277 -4.66 -5.71 -5.86
CA GLU A 277 -3.26 -5.49 -5.49
C GLU A 277 -2.83 -6.59 -4.51
N GLY A 278 -1.56 -7.00 -4.48
CA GLY A 278 -1.20 -8.13 -3.63
C GLY A 278 0.13 -8.82 -3.89
N SER A 279 0.27 -9.97 -3.23
CA SER A 279 1.34 -10.95 -3.45
C SER A 279 1.30 -11.47 -4.88
N HIS A 280 2.43 -11.40 -5.59
CA HIS A 280 2.48 -11.80 -7.01
C HIS A 280 2.36 -13.32 -7.20
N THR A 281 2.56 -14.11 -6.14
CA THR A 281 2.27 -15.55 -6.12
C THR A 281 0.79 -15.85 -6.34
N LEU A 282 -0.09 -14.85 -6.19
CA LEU A 282 -1.52 -14.91 -6.44
C LEU A 282 -1.94 -14.13 -7.70
N GLU A 283 -1.01 -13.65 -8.55
CA GLU A 283 -1.35 -12.86 -9.75
C GLU A 283 -2.28 -13.63 -10.69
N LYS A 284 -1.93 -14.87 -11.02
CA LYS A 284 -2.78 -15.72 -11.86
C LYS A 284 -4.17 -15.95 -11.23
N PHE A 285 -4.21 -16.24 -9.92
CA PHE A 285 -5.44 -16.44 -9.17
C PHE A 285 -6.36 -15.22 -9.23
N SER A 286 -5.81 -14.02 -8.99
CA SER A 286 -6.52 -12.75 -9.09
C SER A 286 -7.10 -12.50 -10.48
N ASN A 287 -6.31 -12.81 -11.53
CA ASN A 287 -6.76 -12.67 -12.91
C ASN A 287 -7.87 -13.67 -13.27
N ASP A 288 -7.78 -14.91 -12.79
CA ASP A 288 -8.82 -15.92 -12.99
C ASP A 288 -10.13 -15.53 -12.29
N ILE A 289 -10.09 -14.94 -11.09
CA ILE A 289 -11.29 -14.37 -10.46
C ILE A 289 -11.86 -13.26 -11.33
N ALA A 290 -11.04 -12.28 -11.71
CA ALA A 290 -11.49 -11.13 -12.49
C ALA A 290 -12.13 -11.52 -13.84
N ARG A 291 -11.73 -12.65 -14.44
CA ARG A 291 -12.34 -13.16 -15.68
C ARG A 291 -13.76 -13.69 -15.48
N ASP A 292 -14.05 -14.24 -14.30
CA ASP A 292 -15.34 -14.85 -14.00
C ASP A 292 -16.35 -13.87 -13.41
N ILE A 293 -15.88 -12.73 -12.89
CA ILE A 293 -16.75 -11.65 -12.42
C ILE A 293 -17.22 -10.81 -13.62
N SER A 294 -18.54 -10.69 -13.78
CA SER A 294 -19.14 -9.80 -14.77
C SER A 294 -19.22 -8.39 -14.21
N ASP A 295 -18.69 -7.44 -14.96
CA ASP A 295 -18.85 -6.03 -14.66
C ASP A 295 -20.34 -5.62 -14.76
N PRO A 296 -20.90 -5.00 -13.71
CA PRO A 296 -22.33 -4.81 -13.60
C PRO A 296 -22.90 -3.81 -14.61
N GLU A 297 -22.12 -2.86 -15.13
CA GLU A 297 -22.61 -1.86 -16.08
C GLU A 297 -22.29 -2.22 -17.53
N THR A 298 -21.05 -2.58 -17.83
CA THR A 298 -20.58 -2.86 -19.20
C THR A 298 -20.85 -4.28 -19.66
N LYS A 299 -21.13 -5.21 -18.72
CA LYS A 299 -21.33 -6.65 -18.96
C LYS A 299 -20.12 -7.39 -19.55
N LEU A 300 -18.97 -6.72 -19.67
CA LEU A 300 -17.69 -7.38 -19.91
C LEU A 300 -17.31 -8.18 -18.65
N SER A 301 -16.32 -9.08 -18.75
CA SER A 301 -15.65 -9.51 -17.53
C SER A 301 -14.90 -8.34 -16.90
N ALA A 302 -14.80 -8.30 -15.57
CA ALA A 302 -14.06 -7.28 -14.85
C ALA A 302 -12.59 -7.21 -15.32
N TRP A 303 -11.99 -8.38 -15.60
CA TRP A 303 -10.67 -8.50 -16.23
C TRP A 303 -10.60 -7.80 -17.58
N LYS A 304 -11.57 -8.03 -18.47
CA LYS A 304 -11.55 -7.45 -19.81
C LYS A 304 -11.73 -5.94 -19.76
N ARG A 305 -12.60 -5.46 -18.86
CA ARG A 305 -12.80 -4.02 -18.64
C ARG A 305 -11.51 -3.36 -18.15
N GLN A 306 -10.85 -3.97 -17.16
CA GLN A 306 -9.58 -3.46 -16.64
C GLN A 306 -8.46 -3.49 -17.69
N GLN A 307 -8.33 -4.56 -18.48
CA GLN A 307 -7.35 -4.63 -19.58
C GLN A 307 -7.53 -3.47 -20.57
N LEU A 308 -8.76 -3.18 -20.98
CA LEU A 308 -9.05 -2.10 -21.92
C LEU A 308 -8.74 -0.72 -21.33
N ARG A 309 -8.99 -0.53 -20.03
CA ARG A 309 -8.60 0.68 -19.30
C ARG A 309 -7.09 0.84 -19.27
N GLU A 310 -6.33 -0.21 -18.95
CA GLU A 310 -4.86 -0.16 -18.92
C GLU A 310 -4.27 0.16 -20.31
N ILE A 311 -4.83 -0.42 -21.38
CA ILE A 311 -4.45 -0.07 -22.75
C ILE A 311 -4.69 1.41 -23.05
N SER A 312 -5.83 1.95 -22.59
CA SER A 312 -6.17 3.37 -22.76
C SER A 312 -5.22 4.28 -21.98
N ASN A 313 -4.84 3.87 -20.77
CA ASN A 313 -4.00 4.66 -19.86
C ASN A 313 -2.50 4.53 -20.13
N ALA A 314 -2.08 3.52 -20.89
CA ALA A 314 -0.68 3.27 -21.19
C ALA A 314 -0.04 4.44 -21.97
N LYS A 315 1.08 4.92 -21.44
CA LYS A 315 1.79 6.12 -21.92
C LYS A 315 2.67 5.81 -23.14
N THR A 316 3.14 4.57 -23.26
CA THR A 316 4.06 4.14 -24.32
C THR A 316 3.48 3.01 -25.19
N PRO A 317 3.88 2.88 -26.47
CA PRO A 317 3.52 1.73 -27.30
C PRO A 317 3.90 0.39 -26.67
N GLU A 318 5.04 0.32 -25.99
CA GLU A 318 5.55 -0.89 -25.35
C GLU A 318 4.63 -1.35 -24.21
N GLN A 319 4.19 -0.41 -23.35
CA GLN A 319 3.20 -0.71 -22.30
C GLN A 319 1.88 -1.20 -22.88
N ARG A 320 1.39 -0.57 -23.96
CA ARG A 320 0.15 -1.00 -24.63
C ARG A 320 0.29 -2.42 -25.18
N GLU A 321 1.42 -2.73 -25.80
CA GLU A 321 1.65 -4.05 -26.38
C GLU A 321 1.83 -5.13 -25.30
N GLU A 322 2.47 -4.81 -24.18
CA GLU A 322 2.58 -5.70 -23.02
C GLU A 322 1.20 -6.11 -22.51
N VAL A 323 0.33 -5.14 -22.22
CA VAL A 323 -1.04 -5.39 -21.71
C VAL A 323 -1.87 -6.22 -22.69
N ARG A 324 -1.62 -6.08 -24.01
CA ARG A 324 -2.30 -6.89 -25.04
C ARG A 324 -1.80 -8.32 -25.11
N ARG A 325 -0.52 -8.56 -24.83
CA ARG A 325 0.14 -9.85 -25.03
C ARG A 325 0.18 -10.71 -23.78
N ARG A 326 0.30 -10.12 -22.58
CA ARG A 326 0.34 -10.91 -21.36
C ARG A 326 -0.99 -11.65 -21.19
N ALA A 327 -0.89 -12.90 -20.77
CA ALA A 327 -2.07 -13.69 -20.42
C ALA A 327 -2.78 -13.05 -19.22
N ASP A 328 -2.00 -12.69 -18.20
CA ASP A 328 -2.44 -12.11 -16.94
C ASP A 328 -2.01 -10.63 -16.82
N LEU A 329 -2.91 -9.79 -16.31
CA LEU A 329 -2.63 -8.40 -15.96
C LEU A 329 -1.76 -8.37 -14.71
N ARG A 330 -0.79 -7.46 -14.67
CA ARG A 330 0.09 -7.30 -13.51
C ARG A 330 -0.71 -6.87 -12.29
N VAL A 331 -0.50 -7.52 -11.16
CA VAL A 331 -1.05 -7.11 -9.87
C VAL A 331 -0.05 -6.16 -9.18
N PRO A 332 -0.42 -4.90 -8.87
CA PRO A 332 0.44 -3.99 -8.12
C PRO A 332 0.81 -4.56 -6.74
N ALA A 333 2.00 -4.23 -6.25
CA ALA A 333 2.45 -4.63 -4.93
C ALA A 333 1.74 -3.81 -3.83
N LEU A 334 1.44 -4.46 -2.71
CA LEU A 334 0.88 -3.80 -1.53
C LEU A 334 1.95 -3.01 -0.77
N GLY A 335 1.63 -1.76 -0.47
CA GLY A 335 2.44 -0.88 0.38
C GLY A 335 1.91 -0.90 1.82
N SER A 336 1.19 0.11 2.25
CA SER A 336 0.43 0.12 3.52
C SER A 336 -0.85 0.90 3.28
N GLY A 337 -1.64 1.08 4.32
CA GLY A 337 -2.81 1.96 4.29
C GLY A 337 -4.12 1.22 4.26
N SER A 338 -4.08 -0.07 4.63
CA SER A 338 -5.22 -0.82 5.14
C SER A 338 -4.69 -2.03 5.92
N ASP A 339 -5.59 -2.87 6.42
CA ASP A 339 -5.31 -3.92 7.41
C ASP A 339 -4.40 -5.06 6.93
N TYR A 340 -4.18 -5.22 5.61
CA TYR A 340 -3.25 -6.23 5.06
C TYR A 340 -1.79 -6.04 5.50
N THR A 341 -1.45 -4.85 6.04
CA THR A 341 -0.08 -4.42 6.35
C THR A 341 0.62 -5.41 7.30
N ALA A 342 -0.03 -5.79 8.41
CA ALA A 342 0.53 -6.75 9.37
C ALA A 342 0.64 -8.15 8.80
N PHE A 343 -0.40 -8.61 8.09
CA PHE A 343 -0.42 -9.93 7.46
C PHE A 343 0.72 -10.11 6.46
N LEU A 344 0.87 -9.20 5.50
CA LEU A 344 1.89 -9.34 4.46
C LEU A 344 3.28 -8.97 4.97
N GLN A 345 3.44 -7.78 5.53
CA GLN A 345 4.79 -7.24 5.73
C GLN A 345 5.41 -7.65 7.06
N HIS A 346 4.62 -8.00 8.07
CA HIS A 346 5.13 -8.50 9.35
C HIS A 346 5.12 -10.03 9.39
N ASP A 347 3.97 -10.66 9.11
CA ASP A 347 3.80 -12.10 9.30
C ASP A 347 4.28 -12.90 8.10
N GLY A 348 4.24 -12.32 6.91
CA GLY A 348 4.54 -12.97 5.63
C GLY A 348 3.39 -13.81 5.09
N VAL A 349 2.15 -13.47 5.42
CA VAL A 349 0.91 -14.07 4.88
C VAL A 349 0.62 -13.49 3.51
N ALA A 350 0.48 -14.35 2.50
CA ALA A 350 0.13 -13.92 1.14
C ALA A 350 -1.17 -13.11 1.18
N SER A 351 -1.16 -11.91 0.63
CA SER A 351 -2.25 -10.95 0.85
C SER A 351 -2.72 -10.32 -0.44
N LEU A 352 -4.03 -10.08 -0.53
CA LEU A 352 -4.67 -9.32 -1.60
C LEU A 352 -5.46 -8.15 -1.00
N ASN A 353 -5.56 -7.04 -1.72
CA ASN A 353 -6.54 -5.98 -1.52
C ASN A 353 -7.44 -5.91 -2.75
N ILE A 354 -8.75 -5.99 -2.55
CA ILE A 354 -9.75 -6.00 -3.62
C ILE A 354 -10.79 -4.89 -3.43
N GLY A 355 -11.20 -4.26 -4.53
CA GLY A 355 -12.23 -3.21 -4.51
C GLY A 355 -12.56 -2.72 -5.92
N PHE A 356 -13.75 -2.13 -6.08
CA PHE A 356 -14.14 -1.42 -7.29
C PHE A 356 -14.02 0.09 -7.08
N GLY A 357 -13.75 0.85 -8.14
CA GLY A 357 -13.78 2.31 -8.09
C GLY A 357 -13.24 3.00 -9.34
N GLY A 358 -13.13 4.32 -9.26
CA GLY A 358 -12.50 5.16 -10.28
C GLY A 358 -13.46 5.76 -11.30
N GLU A 359 -14.77 5.62 -11.11
CA GLU A 359 -15.84 6.28 -11.87
C GLU A 359 -16.95 6.88 -10.99
N ASP A 360 -16.77 6.76 -9.68
CA ASP A 360 -17.46 7.51 -8.64
C ASP A 360 -16.91 8.94 -8.51
N GLY A 361 -17.70 9.81 -7.89
CA GLY A 361 -17.27 11.13 -7.50
C GLY A 361 -16.14 11.07 -6.46
N GLY A 362 -15.38 12.15 -6.28
CA GLY A 362 -14.26 12.17 -5.31
C GLY A 362 -14.35 13.34 -4.32
N GLY A 363 -13.44 13.38 -3.35
CA GLY A 363 -13.18 14.56 -2.51
C GLY A 363 -13.86 14.62 -1.13
N ILE A 364 -14.68 13.64 -0.77
CA ILE A 364 -15.28 13.55 0.58
C ILE A 364 -14.46 12.76 1.60
N TYR A 365 -13.41 12.08 1.15
CA TYR A 365 -12.56 11.21 1.95
C TYR A 365 -12.24 11.81 3.34
N HIS A 366 -12.46 10.98 4.38
CA HIS A 366 -12.28 11.30 5.81
C HIS A 366 -12.99 12.58 6.30
N SER A 367 -14.08 12.99 5.65
CA SER A 367 -14.83 14.18 6.01
C SER A 367 -16.22 13.84 6.54
N ILE A 368 -16.92 14.85 7.05
CA ILE A 368 -18.31 14.68 7.50
C ILE A 368 -19.28 14.40 6.34
N TYR A 369 -18.84 14.62 5.09
CA TYR A 369 -19.61 14.44 3.87
C TYR A 369 -19.42 13.06 3.25
N ASP A 370 -18.53 12.24 3.82
CA ASP A 370 -18.58 10.81 3.60
C ASP A 370 -19.77 10.26 4.39
N ASP A 371 -20.93 10.34 3.75
CA ASP A 371 -22.22 9.94 4.29
C ASP A 371 -23.05 9.19 3.25
N PHE A 372 -24.16 8.63 3.71
CA PHE A 372 -25.04 7.84 2.85
C PHE A 372 -25.67 8.65 1.72
N TYR A 373 -25.87 9.97 1.91
CA TYR A 373 -26.38 10.82 0.85
C TYR A 373 -25.34 10.92 -0.27
N TRP A 374 -24.09 11.21 0.05
CA TRP A 374 -23.03 11.27 -0.95
C TRP A 374 -22.88 9.95 -1.71
N PHE A 375 -22.83 8.83 -0.98
CA PHE A 375 -22.66 7.50 -1.57
C PHE A 375 -23.78 7.20 -2.59
N THR A 376 -25.03 7.47 -2.22
CA THR A 376 -26.21 7.19 -3.06
C THR A 376 -26.43 8.16 -4.21
N HIS A 377 -25.71 9.28 -4.26
CA HIS A 377 -25.85 10.29 -5.33
C HIS A 377 -24.65 10.33 -6.26
N PHE A 378 -23.46 9.95 -5.78
CA PHE A 378 -22.21 10.19 -6.51
C PHE A 378 -21.29 8.97 -6.60
N SER A 379 -21.51 7.90 -5.83
CA SER A 379 -20.74 6.66 -5.93
C SER A 379 -21.55 5.55 -6.61
N ASP A 380 -21.78 4.41 -5.96
CA ASP A 380 -22.57 3.29 -6.47
C ASP A 380 -24.07 3.49 -6.21
N THR A 381 -24.71 4.34 -7.02
CA THR A 381 -26.12 4.75 -6.84
C THR A 381 -27.14 3.61 -6.93
N ASP A 382 -26.79 2.55 -7.66
CA ASP A 382 -27.66 1.36 -7.85
C ASP A 382 -27.22 0.16 -6.98
N PHE A 383 -26.19 0.32 -6.14
CA PHE A 383 -25.61 -0.71 -5.28
C PHE A 383 -25.15 -1.99 -6.02
N VAL A 384 -24.83 -1.87 -7.30
CA VAL A 384 -24.48 -3.02 -8.15
C VAL A 384 -23.01 -3.42 -8.00
N TYR A 385 -22.13 -2.48 -7.63
CA TYR A 385 -20.72 -2.74 -7.35
C TYR A 385 -20.49 -3.26 -5.95
N GLY A 386 -21.34 -2.91 -4.97
CA GLY A 386 -21.37 -3.61 -3.67
C GLY A 386 -21.62 -5.11 -3.83
N ARG A 387 -22.57 -5.50 -4.69
CA ARG A 387 -22.78 -6.91 -5.06
C ARG A 387 -21.58 -7.50 -5.80
N ALA A 388 -21.02 -6.78 -6.77
CA ALA A 388 -19.86 -7.26 -7.53
C ALA A 388 -18.64 -7.52 -6.62
N LEU A 389 -18.41 -6.69 -5.60
CA LEU A 389 -17.37 -6.92 -4.59
C LEU A 389 -17.66 -8.17 -3.75
N ALA A 390 -18.91 -8.36 -3.29
CA ALA A 390 -19.29 -9.57 -2.55
C ALA A 390 -19.12 -10.85 -3.40
N GLU A 391 -19.45 -10.80 -4.69
CA GLU A 391 -19.21 -11.90 -5.63
C GLU A 391 -17.71 -12.16 -5.84
N THR A 392 -16.91 -11.10 -5.95
CA THR A 392 -15.44 -11.18 -6.10
C THR A 392 -14.79 -11.81 -4.87
N GLY A 393 -15.09 -11.27 -3.68
CA GLY A 393 -14.58 -11.76 -2.40
C GLY A 393 -15.04 -13.19 -2.12
N GLY A 394 -16.34 -13.47 -2.25
CA GLY A 394 -16.88 -14.81 -2.03
C GLY A 394 -16.29 -15.86 -2.97
N THR A 395 -16.08 -15.51 -4.25
CA THR A 395 -15.41 -16.38 -5.22
C THR A 395 -13.97 -16.66 -4.80
N ALA A 396 -13.23 -15.64 -4.39
CA ALA A 396 -11.86 -15.80 -3.92
C ALA A 396 -11.78 -16.70 -2.68
N MET A 397 -12.63 -16.43 -1.69
CA MET A 397 -12.70 -17.21 -0.45
C MET A 397 -13.05 -18.67 -0.70
N MET A 398 -14.08 -18.95 -1.50
CA MET A 398 -14.47 -20.33 -1.83
C MET A 398 -13.35 -21.07 -2.59
N ARG A 399 -12.72 -20.43 -3.58
CA ARG A 399 -11.62 -21.06 -4.35
C ARG A 399 -10.43 -21.41 -3.48
N LEU A 400 -10.01 -20.52 -2.58
CA LEU A 400 -8.92 -20.80 -1.64
C LEU A 400 -9.33 -21.88 -0.63
N ALA A 401 -10.53 -21.76 -0.06
CA ALA A 401 -10.99 -22.66 0.99
C ALA A 401 -11.23 -24.10 0.53
N ASP A 402 -11.62 -24.31 -0.75
CA ASP A 402 -11.93 -25.63 -1.31
C ASP A 402 -10.87 -26.20 -2.25
N ALA A 403 -9.80 -25.45 -2.54
CA ALA A 403 -8.69 -25.91 -3.38
C ALA A 403 -8.09 -27.24 -2.88
N ASP A 404 -7.88 -28.21 -3.76
CA ASP A 404 -7.05 -29.39 -3.44
C ASP A 404 -5.58 -28.97 -3.34
N LEU A 405 -5.07 -28.35 -4.41
CA LEU A 405 -3.78 -27.67 -4.46
C LEU A 405 -4.03 -26.16 -4.42
N LEU A 406 -3.38 -25.46 -3.49
CA LEU A 406 -3.50 -24.01 -3.37
C LEU A 406 -3.08 -23.32 -4.69
N PRO A 407 -3.81 -22.27 -5.13
CA PRO A 407 -3.62 -21.66 -6.46
C PRO A 407 -2.44 -20.66 -6.48
N PHE A 408 -1.32 -21.02 -5.85
CA PHE A 408 -0.08 -20.26 -5.87
C PHE A 408 0.69 -20.60 -7.15
N GLU A 409 1.10 -19.57 -7.88
CA GLU A 409 1.83 -19.67 -9.13
C GLU A 409 3.05 -18.75 -9.12
N PHE A 410 4.17 -19.24 -9.66
CA PHE A 410 5.46 -18.57 -9.50
C PHE A 410 5.99 -17.93 -10.79
N GLY A 411 5.33 -18.15 -11.93
CA GLY A 411 5.75 -17.60 -13.22
C GLY A 411 5.68 -16.07 -13.24
N ASP A 412 4.49 -15.52 -12.96
CA ASP A 412 4.28 -14.07 -12.89
C ASP A 412 5.06 -13.41 -11.75
N PHE A 413 5.25 -14.14 -10.64
CA PHE A 413 6.12 -13.71 -9.54
C PHE A 413 7.57 -13.54 -10.01
N ALA A 414 8.15 -14.54 -10.65
CA ALA A 414 9.52 -14.48 -11.15
C ALA A 414 9.72 -13.37 -12.19
N ASP A 415 8.78 -13.24 -13.13
CA ASP A 415 8.76 -12.15 -14.13
C ASP A 415 8.69 -10.77 -13.45
N THR A 416 7.84 -10.61 -12.44
CA THR A 416 7.69 -9.34 -11.71
C THR A 416 8.96 -9.01 -10.90
N VAL A 417 9.58 -9.97 -10.22
CA VAL A 417 10.86 -9.74 -9.53
C VAL A 417 11.97 -9.33 -10.51
N GLN A 418 11.97 -9.88 -11.73
CA GLN A 418 12.90 -9.44 -12.78
C GLN A 418 12.69 -7.96 -13.15
N THR A 419 11.44 -7.49 -13.20
CA THR A 419 11.16 -6.06 -13.40
C THR A 419 11.72 -5.20 -12.27
N TYR A 420 11.59 -5.63 -11.01
CA TYR A 420 12.13 -4.90 -9.86
C TYR A 420 13.65 -4.81 -9.90
N LEU A 421 14.34 -5.89 -10.26
CA LEU A 421 15.79 -5.87 -10.47
C LEU A 421 16.18 -4.85 -11.58
N LYS A 422 15.46 -4.84 -12.70
CA LYS A 422 15.68 -3.87 -13.79
C LYS A 422 15.47 -2.43 -13.32
N GLU A 423 14.43 -2.18 -12.54
CA GLU A 423 14.15 -0.86 -11.97
C GLU A 423 15.25 -0.40 -11.02
N LEU A 424 15.76 -1.27 -10.14
CA LEU A 424 16.86 -0.93 -9.23
C LEU A 424 18.15 -0.58 -9.99
N LYS A 425 18.50 -1.35 -11.02
CA LYS A 425 19.65 -1.06 -11.89
C LYS A 425 19.47 0.28 -12.60
N THR A 426 18.27 0.53 -13.13
CA THR A 426 17.92 1.79 -13.80
C THR A 426 18.00 2.98 -12.84
N LEU A 427 17.48 2.84 -11.62
CA LEU A 427 17.54 3.84 -10.57
C LEU A 427 18.99 4.16 -10.19
N SER A 428 19.81 3.13 -9.94
CA SER A 428 21.23 3.29 -9.61
C SER A 428 21.98 4.01 -10.72
N GLN A 429 21.76 3.63 -11.99
CA GLN A 429 22.39 4.28 -13.14
C GLN A 429 21.94 5.73 -13.28
N LYS A 430 20.63 5.98 -13.20
CA LYS A 430 20.06 7.33 -13.28
C LYS A 430 20.64 8.24 -12.21
N MET A 431 20.75 7.79 -10.96
CA MET A 431 21.36 8.59 -9.90
C MET A 431 22.83 8.94 -10.19
N GLN A 432 23.60 8.01 -10.76
CA GLN A 432 24.96 8.32 -11.18
C GLN A 432 25.00 9.39 -12.27
N ASP A 433 24.14 9.27 -13.28
CA ASP A 433 24.08 10.18 -14.41
C ASP A 433 23.59 11.58 -13.99
N ASP A 434 22.54 11.66 -13.17
CA ASP A 434 22.00 12.90 -12.62
C ASP A 434 23.06 13.63 -11.75
N ILE A 435 23.83 12.89 -10.94
CA ILE A 435 24.91 13.47 -10.13
C ILE A 435 26.07 13.95 -11.01
N ARG A 436 26.47 13.19 -12.03
CA ARG A 436 27.52 13.60 -12.98
C ARG A 436 27.12 14.88 -13.71
N GLU A 437 25.91 14.94 -14.23
CA GLU A 437 25.41 16.09 -14.97
C GLU A 437 25.31 17.31 -14.07
N ARG A 438 24.69 17.18 -12.89
CA ARG A 438 24.61 18.30 -11.95
C ARG A 438 25.99 18.81 -11.49
N ASN A 439 26.95 17.91 -11.25
CA ASN A 439 28.31 18.31 -10.91
C ASN A 439 28.99 19.08 -12.05
N LYS A 440 28.74 18.66 -13.30
CA LYS A 440 29.23 19.34 -14.50
C LYS A 440 28.59 20.73 -14.64
N GLU A 441 27.27 20.85 -14.46
CA GLU A 441 26.56 22.13 -14.45
C GLU A 441 27.11 23.09 -13.37
N ILE A 442 27.47 22.57 -12.19
CA ILE A 442 28.14 23.36 -11.14
C ILE A 442 29.51 23.86 -11.63
N GLN A 443 30.34 22.98 -12.22
CA GLN A 443 31.68 23.34 -12.71
C GLN A 443 31.63 24.34 -13.86
N GLU A 444 30.65 24.22 -14.76
CA GLU A 444 30.41 25.13 -15.88
C GLU A 444 29.78 26.47 -15.45
N GLY A 445 29.36 26.58 -14.18
CA GLY A 445 28.74 27.79 -13.65
C GLY A 445 27.29 28.01 -14.09
N VAL A 446 26.61 26.97 -14.61
CA VAL A 446 25.24 27.03 -15.13
C VAL A 446 24.28 27.61 -14.09
N PHE A 447 24.35 27.13 -12.85
CA PHE A 447 23.47 27.60 -11.77
C PHE A 447 23.67 29.08 -11.44
N MET A 448 24.89 29.60 -11.56
CA MET A 448 25.17 31.01 -11.30
C MET A 448 24.76 31.88 -12.49
N ALA A 449 24.99 31.41 -13.72
CA ALA A 449 24.73 32.16 -14.95
C ALA A 449 23.23 32.23 -15.32
N THR A 450 22.45 31.22 -14.96
CA THR A 450 21.01 31.13 -15.27
C THR A 450 20.11 31.61 -14.12
N ASN A 451 20.70 31.96 -12.98
CA ASN A 451 19.97 32.47 -11.83
C ASN A 451 19.36 33.84 -12.13
N ASP A 452 18.16 34.12 -11.65
CA ASP A 452 17.63 35.48 -11.62
C ASP A 452 18.41 36.29 -10.56
N PRO A 453 19.20 37.32 -10.94
CA PRO A 453 19.95 38.11 -9.97
C PRO A 453 19.07 38.82 -8.94
N LYS A 454 17.77 38.99 -9.22
CA LYS A 454 16.79 39.58 -8.29
C LYS A 454 16.12 38.55 -7.38
N GLN A 455 16.23 37.25 -7.69
CA GLN A 455 15.70 36.15 -6.89
C GLN A 455 16.67 34.96 -6.89
N PRO A 456 17.86 35.12 -6.29
CA PRO A 456 18.91 34.13 -6.41
C PRO A 456 18.54 32.82 -5.72
N PHE A 457 18.75 31.71 -6.41
CA PHE A 457 18.86 30.38 -5.83
C PHE A 457 20.28 30.14 -5.32
N VAL A 458 20.38 29.39 -4.22
CA VAL A 458 21.63 28.76 -3.77
C VAL A 458 21.93 27.59 -4.70
N PRO A 459 23.11 27.56 -5.36
CA PRO A 459 23.53 26.40 -6.13
C PRO A 459 23.61 25.16 -5.24
N PRO A 460 23.24 23.97 -5.77
CA PRO A 460 23.45 22.73 -5.04
C PRO A 460 24.95 22.50 -4.77
N SER A 461 25.28 21.77 -3.71
CA SER A 461 26.64 21.31 -3.46
C SER A 461 27.02 20.20 -4.44
N THR A 462 28.30 20.11 -4.80
CA THR A 462 28.81 18.94 -5.51
C THR A 462 28.67 17.68 -4.65
N GLU A 463 28.37 16.56 -5.29
CA GLU A 463 28.24 15.26 -4.61
C GLU A 463 29.21 14.25 -5.21
N ALA A 464 29.68 13.29 -4.41
CA ALA A 464 30.48 12.19 -4.94
C ALA A 464 29.61 11.33 -5.87
N VAL A 465 30.15 10.98 -7.05
CA VAL A 465 29.46 10.06 -7.96
C VAL A 465 29.31 8.69 -7.27
N PRO A 466 28.10 8.12 -7.22
CA PRO A 466 27.86 6.82 -6.59
C PRO A 466 28.75 5.70 -7.17
N PRO A 467 29.18 4.73 -6.35
CA PRO A 467 29.87 3.55 -6.87
C PRO A 467 28.94 2.69 -7.74
N HIS A 468 29.52 1.77 -8.51
CA HIS A 468 28.74 0.70 -9.14
C HIS A 468 28.38 -0.36 -8.10
N LEU A 469 27.08 -0.60 -7.94
CA LEU A 469 26.57 -1.64 -7.06
C LEU A 469 26.68 -3.03 -7.71
N ASN A 470 26.94 -4.06 -6.92
CA ASN A 470 27.08 -5.43 -7.41
C ASN A 470 25.72 -6.18 -7.40
N PHE A 471 25.00 -6.12 -8.52
CA PHE A 471 23.72 -6.83 -8.69
C PHE A 471 23.86 -8.32 -9.06
N ALA A 472 25.06 -8.84 -9.30
CA ALA A 472 25.26 -10.22 -9.78
C ALA A 472 24.62 -11.30 -8.87
N PRO A 473 24.69 -11.21 -7.52
CA PRO A 473 23.99 -12.17 -6.65
C PRO A 473 22.47 -12.17 -6.88
N PHE A 474 21.86 -11.00 -7.04
CA PHE A 474 20.42 -10.88 -7.27
C PHE A 474 20.05 -11.37 -8.68
N GLU A 475 20.86 -11.06 -9.70
CA GLU A 475 20.68 -11.61 -11.05
C GLU A 475 20.68 -13.15 -11.04
N ASN A 476 21.66 -13.77 -10.38
CA ASN A 476 21.72 -15.22 -10.24
C ASN A 476 20.50 -15.79 -9.51
N ALA A 477 20.04 -15.13 -8.44
CA ALA A 477 18.88 -15.56 -7.68
C ALA A 477 17.58 -15.50 -8.52
N VAL A 478 17.39 -14.45 -9.33
CA VAL A 478 16.26 -14.32 -10.25
C VAL A 478 16.29 -15.40 -11.33
N ASP A 479 17.47 -15.73 -11.86
CA ASP A 479 17.62 -16.82 -12.82
C ASP A 479 17.26 -18.19 -12.21
N VAL A 480 17.66 -18.45 -10.96
CA VAL A 480 17.28 -19.67 -10.23
C VAL A 480 15.77 -19.68 -9.99
N LEU A 481 15.20 -18.59 -9.48
CA LEU A 481 13.76 -18.45 -9.24
C LEU A 481 12.94 -18.72 -10.50
N THR A 482 13.37 -18.17 -11.65
CA THR A 482 12.70 -18.36 -12.95
C THR A 482 12.70 -19.83 -13.36
N ARG A 483 13.82 -20.54 -13.18
CA ARG A 483 13.90 -21.99 -13.46
C ARG A 483 12.99 -22.79 -12.52
N SER A 484 13.02 -22.49 -11.22
CA SER A 484 12.18 -23.16 -10.22
C SER A 484 10.69 -22.96 -10.48
N ALA A 485 10.28 -21.73 -10.86
CA ALA A 485 8.91 -21.44 -11.26
C ALA A 485 8.46 -22.28 -12.47
N GLU A 486 9.32 -22.40 -13.48
CA GLU A 486 9.06 -23.21 -14.67
C GLU A 486 9.02 -24.72 -14.38
N GLU A 487 9.85 -25.21 -13.46
CA GLU A 487 9.81 -26.58 -12.95
C GLU A 487 8.49 -26.88 -12.25
N TYR A 488 8.04 -25.98 -11.37
CA TYR A 488 6.77 -26.09 -10.67
C TYR A 488 5.59 -26.09 -11.63
N ARG A 489 5.53 -25.14 -12.57
CA ARG A 489 4.48 -25.08 -13.60
C ARG A 489 4.36 -26.40 -14.36
N LYS A 490 5.48 -26.97 -14.80
CA LYS A 490 5.50 -28.27 -15.49
C LYS A 490 5.02 -29.42 -14.60
N ALA A 491 5.35 -29.40 -13.30
CA ALA A 491 4.88 -30.40 -12.35
C ALA A 491 3.36 -30.33 -12.17
N VAL A 492 2.79 -29.12 -12.04
CA VAL A 492 1.34 -28.88 -11.94
C VAL A 492 0.62 -29.31 -13.22
N GLU A 493 1.13 -28.95 -14.40
CA GLU A 493 0.56 -29.36 -15.69
C GLU A 493 0.50 -30.88 -15.84
N ARG A 494 1.57 -31.59 -15.44
CA ARG A 494 1.61 -33.05 -15.44
C ARG A 494 0.59 -33.62 -14.46
N ALA A 495 0.54 -33.11 -13.24
CA ALA A 495 -0.42 -33.55 -12.22
C ALA A 495 -1.87 -33.39 -12.70
N ASN A 496 -2.20 -32.26 -13.34
CA ASN A 496 -3.52 -32.01 -13.93
C ASN A 496 -3.83 -32.97 -15.09
N SER A 497 -2.87 -33.20 -16.00
CA SER A 497 -3.05 -34.10 -17.15
C SER A 497 -3.23 -35.58 -16.76
N SER A 498 -2.79 -35.98 -15.56
CA SER A 498 -2.97 -37.33 -15.01
C SER A 498 -4.38 -37.62 -14.45
N GLY A 499 -5.37 -36.76 -14.74
CA GLY A 499 -6.72 -36.87 -14.18
C GLY A 499 -6.79 -36.51 -12.69
N GLY A 500 -5.79 -35.76 -12.18
CA GLY A 500 -5.71 -35.31 -10.79
C GLY A 500 -5.36 -36.42 -9.78
N ALA A 501 -4.99 -37.62 -10.22
CA ALA A 501 -4.58 -38.71 -9.32
C ALA A 501 -3.37 -38.31 -8.46
N MET A 502 -2.39 -37.61 -9.06
CA MET A 502 -1.21 -37.09 -8.36
C MET A 502 -1.57 -36.04 -7.30
N LEU A 503 -2.66 -35.27 -7.51
CA LEU A 503 -3.19 -34.31 -6.55
C LEU A 503 -3.94 -34.97 -5.39
N ARG A 504 -4.15 -36.30 -5.42
CA ARG A 504 -4.76 -37.06 -4.31
C ARG A 504 -3.73 -37.87 -3.52
N SER A 505 -2.45 -37.63 -3.77
CA SER A 505 -1.37 -38.34 -3.11
C SER A 505 -1.14 -37.83 -1.69
N ALA A 506 -0.49 -38.66 -0.86
CA ALA A 506 -0.14 -38.31 0.52
C ALA A 506 0.80 -37.08 0.62
N SER A 507 1.47 -36.68 -0.48
CA SER A 507 2.36 -35.51 -0.51
C SER A 507 1.62 -34.19 -0.75
N LEU A 508 0.33 -34.18 -1.10
CA LEU A 508 -0.40 -32.93 -1.39
C LEU A 508 -0.41 -31.98 -0.20
N ALA A 509 -0.62 -32.48 1.02
CA ALA A 509 -0.59 -31.65 2.23
C ALA A 509 0.79 -31.02 2.46
N GLU A 510 1.86 -31.78 2.19
CA GLU A 510 3.23 -31.25 2.27
C GLU A 510 3.48 -30.18 1.20
N VAL A 511 2.95 -30.37 -0.02
CA VAL A 511 3.05 -29.37 -1.09
C VAL A 511 2.29 -28.10 -0.69
N ASN A 512 1.04 -28.19 -0.23
CA ASN A 512 0.28 -27.03 0.23
C ASN A 512 1.01 -26.31 1.37
N LYS A 513 1.63 -27.04 2.31
CA LYS A 513 2.44 -26.41 3.35
C LYS A 513 3.62 -25.62 2.78
N LEU A 514 4.32 -26.16 1.79
CA LEU A 514 5.38 -25.41 1.09
C LEU A 514 4.82 -24.17 0.40
N LEU A 515 3.67 -24.26 -0.27
CA LEU A 515 3.03 -23.10 -0.91
C LEU A 515 2.65 -22.03 0.12
N ILE A 516 2.13 -22.39 1.28
CA ILE A 516 1.85 -21.46 2.38
C ILE A 516 3.14 -20.79 2.90
N ASP A 517 4.22 -21.57 3.00
CA ASP A 517 5.51 -21.11 3.49
C ASP A 517 6.29 -20.24 2.49
N SER A 518 5.90 -20.23 1.21
CA SER A 518 6.53 -19.43 0.15
C SER A 518 6.62 -17.95 0.52
N GLU A 519 5.48 -17.34 0.86
CA GLU A 519 5.42 -15.94 1.24
C GLU A 519 6.16 -15.68 2.57
N ARG A 520 6.17 -16.66 3.49
CA ARG A 520 6.95 -16.56 4.74
C ARG A 520 8.44 -16.52 4.47
N LYS A 521 8.91 -17.21 3.43
CA LYS A 521 10.33 -17.27 3.04
C LYS A 521 10.86 -15.92 2.59
N LEU A 522 9.98 -15.03 2.13
CA LEU A 522 10.30 -13.66 1.73
C LEU A 522 10.49 -12.70 2.92
N THR A 523 10.36 -13.18 4.16
CA THR A 523 10.57 -12.40 5.39
C THR A 523 11.92 -12.71 6.06
N THR A 524 12.47 -11.73 6.78
CA THR A 524 13.67 -11.93 7.64
C THR A 524 13.34 -11.60 9.09
N ALA A 525 14.03 -12.23 10.04
CA ALA A 525 13.81 -11.99 11.47
C ALA A 525 14.28 -10.59 11.90
N GLU A 526 15.34 -10.09 11.28
CA GLU A 526 15.91 -8.77 11.52
C GLU A 526 15.06 -7.63 10.96
N GLY A 527 14.26 -7.93 9.93
CA GLY A 527 13.45 -6.99 9.19
C GLY A 527 14.25 -5.95 8.40
N LEU A 528 13.57 -4.88 8.01
CA LEU A 528 14.13 -3.82 7.19
C LEU A 528 15.03 -2.87 8.01
N PRO A 529 16.09 -2.31 7.42
CA PRO A 529 16.92 -1.29 8.07
C PRO A 529 16.08 -0.12 8.59
N ASN A 530 16.35 0.31 9.82
CA ASN A 530 15.67 1.43 10.51
C ASN A 530 14.17 1.24 10.79
N ARG A 531 13.57 0.10 10.43
CA ARG A 531 12.15 -0.20 10.68
C ARG A 531 11.92 -1.72 10.77
N PRO A 532 12.48 -2.37 11.81
CA PRO A 532 12.55 -3.83 11.92
C PRO A 532 11.19 -4.52 12.07
N TRP A 533 10.12 -3.76 12.35
CA TRP A 533 8.77 -4.29 12.35
C TRP A 533 8.35 -4.77 10.96
N PHE A 534 8.75 -4.08 9.89
CA PHE A 534 8.53 -4.57 8.53
C PHE A 534 9.58 -5.63 8.20
N LYS A 535 9.15 -6.86 7.97
CA LYS A 535 10.02 -8.04 7.79
C LYS A 535 10.13 -8.52 6.35
N HIS A 536 9.15 -8.21 5.51
CA HIS A 536 9.11 -8.64 4.12
C HIS A 536 10.16 -7.94 3.23
N GLN A 537 10.93 -8.70 2.46
CA GLN A 537 12.07 -8.19 1.70
C GLN A 537 11.72 -7.68 0.29
N LEU A 538 10.50 -7.96 -0.19
CA LEU A 538 10.03 -7.46 -1.50
C LEU A 538 8.98 -6.36 -1.40
N TYR A 539 8.28 -6.23 -0.26
CA TYR A 539 7.09 -5.37 -0.12
C TYR A 539 7.18 -4.62 1.20
N ALA A 540 7.04 -3.30 1.16
CA ALA A 540 6.80 -2.47 2.34
C ALA A 540 6.23 -1.11 1.90
N PRO A 541 5.56 -0.36 2.79
CA PRO A 541 5.36 1.07 2.57
C PRO A 541 6.69 1.77 2.35
N GLY A 542 6.72 2.90 1.66
CA GLY A 542 7.94 3.68 1.56
C GLY A 542 8.17 4.59 2.76
N PHE A 543 9.42 4.67 3.23
CA PHE A 543 9.77 5.42 4.43
C PHE A 543 9.43 6.92 4.35
N TYR A 544 9.55 7.51 3.15
CA TYR A 544 9.19 8.91 2.85
C TYR A 544 8.03 9.08 1.86
N THR A 545 7.41 7.98 1.39
CA THR A 545 6.20 8.04 0.54
C THR A 545 4.93 7.64 1.29
N GLY A 546 5.05 6.93 2.41
CA GLY A 546 3.94 6.41 3.21
C GLY A 546 3.32 5.18 2.57
N TYR A 547 2.01 5.22 2.32
CA TYR A 547 1.23 4.08 1.83
C TYR A 547 1.71 3.47 0.52
N ALA A 548 2.33 4.24 -0.38
CA ALA A 548 2.82 3.71 -1.64
C ALA A 548 3.89 2.63 -1.42
N ALA A 549 3.74 1.49 -2.09
CA ALA A 549 4.67 0.38 -2.01
C ALA A 549 6.07 0.78 -2.50
N LYS A 550 7.08 0.38 -1.74
CA LYS A 550 8.47 0.28 -2.20
C LYS A 550 8.81 -1.17 -2.42
N THR A 551 9.12 -1.50 -3.67
CA THR A 551 9.52 -2.84 -4.07
C THR A 551 11.00 -3.04 -3.80
N VAL A 552 11.35 -4.20 -3.23
CA VAL A 552 12.69 -4.51 -2.71
C VAL A 552 13.21 -3.37 -1.80
N PRO A 553 12.45 -3.02 -0.75
CA PRO A 553 12.59 -1.76 -0.03
C PRO A 553 13.98 -1.54 0.57
N ALA A 554 14.59 -2.59 1.13
CA ALA A 554 15.92 -2.50 1.75
C ALA A 554 17.02 -2.04 0.77
N VAL A 555 16.90 -2.38 -0.52
CA VAL A 555 17.86 -1.97 -1.55
C VAL A 555 17.44 -0.63 -2.15
N ARG A 556 16.16 -0.50 -2.52
CA ARG A 556 15.63 0.71 -3.16
C ARG A 556 15.83 1.94 -2.29
N GLU A 557 15.46 1.87 -1.03
CA GLU A 557 15.55 3.00 -0.11
C GLU A 557 17.00 3.34 0.23
N ALA A 558 17.88 2.34 0.33
CA ALA A 558 19.31 2.58 0.50
C ALA A 558 19.91 3.32 -0.71
N ILE A 559 19.47 3.02 -1.93
CA ILE A 559 19.85 3.76 -3.14
C ILE A 559 19.30 5.19 -3.07
N GLU A 560 18.00 5.37 -2.84
CA GLU A 560 17.34 6.68 -2.78
C GLU A 560 17.96 7.59 -1.70
N GLN A 561 18.31 7.02 -0.55
CA GLN A 561 18.95 7.71 0.58
C GLN A 561 20.48 7.80 0.45
N LYS A 562 21.06 7.40 -0.69
CA LYS A 562 22.50 7.46 -0.99
C LYS A 562 23.37 6.66 0.02
N GLN A 563 22.80 5.64 0.64
CA GLN A 563 23.46 4.71 1.55
C GLN A 563 24.07 3.52 0.77
N TRP A 564 25.02 3.81 -0.13
CA TRP A 564 25.55 2.87 -1.12
C TRP A 564 26.08 1.56 -0.54
N LYS A 565 26.81 1.63 0.58
CA LYS A 565 27.32 0.43 1.27
C LYS A 565 26.18 -0.45 1.77
N GLN A 566 25.13 0.15 2.33
CA GLN A 566 23.95 -0.60 2.77
C GLN A 566 23.22 -1.20 1.57
N ALA A 567 23.14 -0.50 0.43
CA ALA A 567 22.54 -1.04 -0.78
C ALA A 567 23.24 -2.34 -1.24
N ASP A 568 24.58 -2.35 -1.31
CA ASP A 568 25.36 -3.55 -1.65
C ASP A 568 25.13 -4.70 -0.65
N GLU A 569 25.15 -4.41 0.65
CA GLU A 569 24.89 -5.42 1.69
C GLU A 569 23.47 -6.00 1.58
N ARG A 570 22.47 -5.17 1.27
CA ARG A 570 21.08 -5.59 1.16
C ARG A 570 20.77 -6.32 -0.14
N ILE A 571 21.49 -6.07 -1.23
CA ILE A 571 21.40 -6.87 -2.46
C ILE A 571 21.71 -8.34 -2.15
N ILE A 572 22.73 -8.61 -1.33
CA ILE A 572 23.12 -9.98 -0.94
C ILE A 572 22.02 -10.64 -0.10
N VAL A 573 21.42 -9.91 0.84
CA VAL A 573 20.33 -10.42 1.69
C VAL A 573 19.11 -10.79 0.85
N VAL A 574 18.68 -9.90 -0.06
CA VAL A 574 17.54 -10.15 -0.94
C VAL A 574 17.82 -11.32 -1.89
N ALA A 575 19.03 -11.41 -2.46
CA ALA A 575 19.43 -12.53 -3.30
C ALA A 575 19.28 -13.88 -2.57
N ARG A 576 19.78 -13.96 -1.33
CA ARG A 576 19.66 -15.18 -0.51
C ARG A 576 18.21 -15.55 -0.22
N VAL A 577 17.36 -14.57 0.09
CA VAL A 577 15.92 -14.77 0.31
C VAL A 577 15.25 -15.37 -0.93
N LEU A 578 15.61 -14.88 -2.12
CA LEU A 578 15.08 -15.40 -3.39
C LEU A 578 15.63 -16.79 -3.75
N GLU A 579 16.89 -17.08 -3.43
CA GLU A 579 17.47 -18.42 -3.59
C GLU A 579 16.78 -19.45 -2.68
N ASP A 580 16.54 -19.07 -1.42
CA ASP A 580 15.83 -19.88 -0.44
C ASP A 580 14.37 -20.15 -0.88
N GLU A 581 13.72 -19.15 -1.47
CA GLU A 581 12.38 -19.28 -2.04
C GLU A 581 12.36 -20.17 -3.28
N ALA A 582 13.32 -19.99 -4.20
CA ALA A 582 13.45 -20.85 -5.37
C ALA A 582 13.68 -22.32 -4.99
N GLN A 583 14.48 -22.58 -3.96
CA GLN A 583 14.68 -23.94 -3.44
C GLN A 583 13.40 -24.54 -2.85
N LEU A 584 12.57 -23.74 -2.16
CA LEU A 584 11.26 -24.15 -1.67
C LEU A 584 10.33 -24.53 -2.83
N ILE A 585 10.27 -23.69 -3.87
CA ILE A 585 9.46 -23.93 -5.07
C ILE A 585 9.90 -25.21 -5.80
N SER A 586 11.20 -25.40 -6.02
CA SER A 586 11.73 -26.64 -6.63
C SER A 586 11.41 -27.88 -5.78
N THR A 587 11.40 -27.75 -4.45
CA THR A 587 11.01 -28.85 -3.55
C THR A 587 9.53 -29.21 -3.72
N ALA A 588 8.65 -28.21 -3.82
CA ALA A 588 7.24 -28.41 -4.11
C ALA A 588 7.03 -29.10 -5.48
N ALA A 589 7.74 -28.66 -6.51
CA ALA A 589 7.71 -29.25 -7.86
C ALA A 589 8.13 -30.74 -7.86
N GLN A 590 9.19 -31.08 -7.12
CA GLN A 590 9.67 -32.45 -6.97
C GLN A 590 8.64 -33.34 -6.27
N LYS A 591 8.04 -32.86 -5.18
CA LYS A 591 6.99 -33.60 -4.44
C LYS A 591 5.73 -33.82 -5.27
N LEU A 592 5.32 -32.82 -6.05
CA LEU A 592 4.21 -32.96 -7.00
C LEU A 592 4.52 -34.01 -8.08
N SER A 593 5.76 -34.04 -8.56
CA SER A 593 6.18 -34.98 -9.61
C SER A 593 6.42 -36.41 -9.10
N ALA A 594 6.69 -36.59 -7.80
CA ALA A 594 6.97 -37.88 -7.18
C ALA A 594 5.71 -38.68 -6.79
N ALA A 595 4.54 -38.05 -6.79
CA ALA A 595 3.26 -38.69 -6.55
C ALA A 595 2.94 -39.68 -7.69
N LYS A 596 3.15 -40.99 -7.47
CA LYS A 596 2.84 -42.05 -8.46
C LYS A 596 1.38 -42.42 -8.49
#